data_AF-A0A2G6EU11-F1
#
_entry.id   AF-A0A2G6EU11-F1
#
_cell.length_a   1.000
_cell.length_b   1.000
_cell.length_c   1.000
_cell.angle_alpha   90.00
_cell.angle_beta   90.00
_cell.angle_gamma   90.00
#
_symmetry.space_group_name_H-M   'P 1'
#
loop_
_entity.id
_entity.type
_entity.pdbx_description
1 polymer ?
#
loop_
_entity_poly.entity_id
_entity_poly.type
_entity_poly.pdbx_seq_one_letter_code
_entity_poly.pdbx_strand_id
1 'polypeptide(L)'
;MSINQPIQLPVESYSSLDANAPQLTNTGETGEIKSILKAVLSTGYGIKPAATGWQMLFEDADKAVFRSIDPRSTGFCVRIDNNATKGGQVTCYESMTDVDTGVAQWSDSSAGFVHNATNVTSVTWRMYVTPVSFVLMTNAQIFGNNYPVGFWFGDMLSTKESDNGNCCVMHPVKTGQGATQTHGGFLTNSYSKKAIAKNHNSTSTGIEPRIYGGFLNLTTTDIYPGHNGYPVYICESNNAVRLLPPWTVSNKKESINASEQVINGRSYLVTNNGFSAEYVYFIPVDYWLI
;
A
#
# COMPACT_ATOMS: atom_id res chain seq x y z
N MET A 1 -8.54 8.79 12.90
CA MET A 1 -9.98 8.57 12.58
C MET A 1 -10.51 7.39 13.38
N SER A 2 -11.81 7.37 13.74
CA SER A 2 -12.40 6.42 14.70
C SER A 2 -13.26 5.34 14.03
N ILE A 3 -13.04 4.07 14.36
CA ILE A 3 -13.81 2.92 13.85
C ILE A 3 -15.30 2.96 14.22
N ASN A 4 -15.66 3.68 15.27
CA ASN A 4 -17.05 3.81 15.71
C ASN A 4 -17.83 4.85 14.86
N GLN A 5 -17.11 5.66 14.07
CA GLN A 5 -17.68 6.67 13.19
C GLN A 5 -16.90 6.69 11.86
N PRO A 6 -16.96 5.60 11.08
CA PRO A 6 -16.22 5.51 9.83
C PRO A 6 -16.79 6.49 8.81
N ILE A 7 -15.91 7.10 8.04
CA ILE A 7 -16.26 7.99 6.93
C ILE A 7 -16.01 7.23 5.64
N GLN A 8 -16.93 7.38 4.69
CA GLN A 8 -16.77 6.88 3.35
C GLN A 8 -15.95 7.86 2.51
N LEU A 9 -14.78 7.45 2.06
CA LEU A 9 -13.94 8.21 1.14
C LEU A 9 -13.97 7.56 -0.25
N PRO A 10 -14.26 8.30 -1.32
CA PRO A 10 -14.22 7.77 -2.67
C PRO A 10 -12.79 7.32 -3.02
N VAL A 11 -12.70 6.24 -3.78
CA VAL A 11 -11.43 5.72 -4.28
C VAL A 11 -11.23 6.23 -5.69
N GLU A 12 -10.08 6.83 -5.93
CA GLU A 12 -9.60 7.22 -7.24
C GLU A 12 -8.66 6.12 -7.77
N SER A 13 -9.02 5.53 -8.92
CA SER A 13 -8.25 4.45 -9.55
C SER A 13 -7.36 4.99 -10.66
N TYR A 14 -6.12 4.53 -10.72
CA TYR A 14 -5.10 4.88 -11.72
C TYR A 14 -4.40 3.61 -12.21
N SER A 15 -4.04 3.53 -13.48
CA SER A 15 -3.39 2.35 -14.05
C SER A 15 -2.42 2.69 -15.18
N SER A 16 -1.43 1.82 -15.38
CA SER A 16 -0.56 1.82 -16.57
C SER A 16 -1.34 1.72 -17.90
N LEU A 17 -2.59 1.25 -17.87
CA LEU A 17 -3.44 1.14 -19.06
C LEU A 17 -4.16 2.45 -19.40
N ASP A 18 -4.14 3.43 -18.51
CA ASP A 18 -4.72 4.74 -18.79
C ASP A 18 -3.92 5.47 -19.88
N ALA A 19 -4.60 6.28 -20.69
CA ALA A 19 -3.96 7.05 -21.75
C ALA A 19 -2.90 8.01 -21.18
N ASN A 20 -1.67 7.94 -21.69
CA ASN A 20 -0.51 8.73 -21.25
C ASN A 20 -0.03 8.42 -19.82
N ALA A 21 -0.44 7.30 -19.23
CA ALA A 21 0.09 6.86 -17.95
C ALA A 21 1.61 6.61 -18.04
N PRO A 22 2.40 7.01 -17.03
CA PRO A 22 3.81 6.63 -16.94
C PRO A 22 3.96 5.10 -16.99
N GLN A 23 4.96 4.61 -17.71
CA GLN A 23 5.18 3.18 -17.89
C GLN A 23 6.40 2.73 -17.08
N LEU A 24 6.36 1.48 -16.59
CA LEU A 24 7.53 0.80 -16.04
C LEU A 24 8.24 0.09 -17.18
N THR A 25 9.53 0.38 -17.37
CA THR A 25 10.32 -0.27 -18.43
C THR A 25 10.75 -1.67 -18.02
N ASN A 26 11.20 -2.44 -19.02
CA ASN A 26 11.69 -3.79 -18.83
C ASN A 26 13.02 -3.85 -18.05
N THR A 27 13.78 -2.76 -18.02
CA THR A 27 15.02 -2.65 -17.26
C THR A 27 14.79 -2.19 -15.82
N GLY A 28 13.63 -1.59 -15.55
CA GLY A 28 13.26 -1.07 -14.24
C GLY A 28 14.16 0.09 -13.87
N GLU A 29 14.20 1.14 -14.67
CA GLU A 29 15.13 2.26 -14.49
C GLU A 29 14.90 3.00 -13.16
N THR A 30 15.90 3.78 -12.75
CA THR A 30 15.79 4.65 -11.58
C THR A 30 14.69 5.69 -11.79
N GLY A 31 14.00 6.06 -10.71
CA GLY A 31 12.97 7.10 -10.73
C GLY A 31 11.62 6.75 -11.38
N GLU A 32 11.40 5.55 -11.93
CA GLU A 32 10.12 5.18 -12.57
C GLU A 32 8.93 5.14 -11.60
N ILE A 33 9.10 4.52 -10.43
CA ILE A 33 8.07 4.46 -9.40
C ILE A 33 7.84 5.85 -8.80
N LYS A 34 8.92 6.63 -8.62
CA LYS A 34 8.79 8.05 -8.25
C LYS A 34 7.96 8.81 -9.27
N SER A 35 8.17 8.57 -10.56
CA SER A 35 7.43 9.22 -11.66
C SER A 35 5.95 8.83 -11.67
N ILE A 36 5.62 7.57 -11.40
CA ILE A 36 4.23 7.12 -11.22
C ILE A 36 3.59 7.83 -10.03
N LEU A 37 4.24 7.84 -8.86
CA LEU A 37 3.70 8.46 -7.66
C LEU A 37 3.54 9.98 -7.84
N LYS A 38 4.48 10.66 -8.51
CA LYS A 38 4.35 12.08 -8.86
C LYS A 38 3.16 12.32 -9.79
N ALA A 39 3.02 11.51 -10.83
CA ALA A 39 1.91 11.62 -11.77
C ALA A 39 0.56 11.40 -11.08
N VAL A 40 0.45 10.42 -10.19
CA VAL A 40 -0.81 10.12 -9.50
C VAL A 40 -1.07 11.10 -8.35
N LEU A 41 -0.10 11.43 -7.51
CA LEU A 41 -0.32 12.18 -6.26
C LEU A 41 -0.08 13.69 -6.37
N SER A 42 0.42 14.19 -7.50
CA SER A 42 0.78 15.60 -7.62
C SER A 42 0.41 16.25 -8.94
N THR A 43 0.77 15.66 -10.09
CA THR A 43 0.65 16.37 -11.38
C THR A 43 -0.51 15.94 -12.27
N GLY A 44 -1.02 14.72 -12.10
CA GLY A 44 -1.87 14.07 -13.09
C GLY A 44 -1.07 13.60 -14.31
N TYR A 45 -1.78 13.02 -15.28
CA TYR A 45 -1.23 12.66 -16.59
C TYR A 45 -2.32 12.59 -17.66
N GLY A 46 -2.00 13.01 -18.89
CA GLY A 46 -2.99 13.09 -19.97
C GLY A 46 -4.18 13.97 -19.57
N ILE A 47 -5.39 13.41 -19.65
CA ILE A 47 -6.62 14.05 -19.18
C ILE A 47 -6.99 13.70 -17.73
N LYS A 48 -6.22 12.81 -17.09
CA LYS A 48 -6.53 12.29 -15.76
C LYS A 48 -5.87 13.19 -14.72
N PRO A 49 -6.66 13.83 -13.83
CA PRO A 49 -6.12 14.74 -12.83
C PRO A 49 -5.27 13.99 -11.79
N ALA A 50 -4.50 14.72 -10.99
CA ALA A 50 -3.87 14.16 -9.79
C ALA A 50 -4.94 13.79 -8.76
N ALA A 51 -4.62 12.80 -7.93
CA ALA A 51 -5.45 12.36 -6.83
C ALA A 51 -5.65 13.46 -5.79
N THR A 52 -6.88 13.55 -5.28
CA THR A 52 -7.23 14.57 -4.29
C THR A 52 -6.60 14.26 -2.93
N GLY A 53 -6.29 15.32 -2.17
CA GLY A 53 -5.81 15.19 -0.79
C GLY A 53 -4.31 14.92 -0.63
N TRP A 54 -3.51 14.97 -1.69
CA TRP A 54 -2.06 14.76 -1.63
C TRP A 54 -1.25 15.94 -2.14
N GLN A 55 0.00 16.03 -1.68
CA GLN A 55 0.99 16.92 -2.26
C GLN A 55 2.38 16.27 -2.25
N MET A 56 3.22 16.67 -3.20
CA MET A 56 4.65 16.41 -3.20
C MET A 56 5.38 17.60 -2.57
N LEU A 57 6.16 17.34 -1.52
CA LEU A 57 6.88 18.37 -0.77
C LEU A 57 8.25 18.68 -1.36
N PHE A 58 8.98 17.62 -1.70
CA PHE A 58 10.35 17.70 -2.19
C PHE A 58 10.53 16.67 -3.29
N GLU A 59 11.42 16.97 -4.23
CA GLU A 59 11.76 16.10 -5.35
C GLU A 59 13.25 16.26 -5.68
N ASP A 60 13.85 15.14 -6.08
CA ASP A 60 15.13 15.08 -6.77
C ASP A 60 14.99 14.16 -8.01
N ALA A 61 16.08 13.82 -8.69
CA ALA A 61 16.09 12.98 -9.88
C ALA A 61 15.36 11.64 -9.66
N ASP A 62 15.64 10.95 -8.55
CA ASP A 62 15.15 9.61 -8.23
C ASP A 62 14.42 9.53 -6.87
N LYS A 63 14.29 10.66 -6.17
CA LYS A 63 13.63 10.74 -4.86
C LYS A 63 12.43 11.69 -4.89
N ALA A 64 11.45 11.42 -4.04
CA ALA A 64 10.35 12.34 -3.78
C ALA A 64 9.75 12.14 -2.39
N VAL A 65 9.17 13.19 -1.84
CA VAL A 65 8.47 13.16 -0.54
C VAL A 65 7.02 13.55 -0.76
N PHE A 66 6.11 12.71 -0.31
CA PHE A 66 4.66 12.94 -0.39
C PHE A 66 4.04 12.99 1.01
N ARG A 67 2.97 13.76 1.16
CA ARG A 67 2.08 13.68 2.32
C ARG A 67 0.65 13.98 1.93
N SER A 68 -0.29 13.50 2.74
CA SER A 68 -1.66 13.96 2.66
C SER A 68 -1.77 15.41 3.17
N ILE A 69 -2.66 16.18 2.55
CA ILE A 69 -3.10 17.52 2.97
C ILE A 69 -4.52 17.52 3.52
N ASP A 70 -5.17 16.36 3.55
CA ASP A 70 -6.51 16.25 4.06
C ASP A 70 -6.49 16.53 5.58
N PRO A 71 -7.37 17.40 6.11
CA PRO A 71 -7.41 17.72 7.55
C PRO A 71 -7.65 16.51 8.46
N ARG A 72 -8.15 15.39 7.92
CA ARG A 72 -8.37 14.14 8.65
C ARG A 72 -7.11 13.28 8.76
N SER A 73 -6.06 13.61 7.99
CA SER A 73 -4.81 12.85 7.98
C SER A 73 -3.89 13.21 9.15
N THR A 74 -3.02 12.28 9.54
CA THR A 74 -1.87 12.54 10.42
C THR A 74 -0.85 13.50 9.81
N GLY A 75 -0.84 13.64 8.47
CA GLY A 75 0.08 14.51 7.75
C GLY A 75 1.54 14.02 7.72
N PHE A 76 1.78 12.76 8.12
CA PHE A 76 3.11 12.15 8.04
C PHE A 76 3.60 12.03 6.60
N CYS A 77 4.92 12.03 6.47
CA CYS A 77 5.60 12.04 5.17
C CYS A 77 6.03 10.63 4.78
N VAL A 78 5.83 10.29 3.51
CA VAL A 78 6.44 9.14 2.87
C VAL A 78 7.49 9.60 1.87
N ARG A 79 8.74 9.19 2.12
CA ARG A 79 9.88 9.41 1.24
C ARG A 79 10.06 8.18 0.36
N ILE A 80 10.14 8.42 -0.93
CA ILE A 80 10.44 7.43 -1.96
C ILE A 80 11.87 7.66 -2.41
N ASP A 81 12.67 6.61 -2.39
CA ASP A 81 14.05 6.59 -2.88
C ASP A 81 14.17 5.53 -3.96
N ASN A 82 14.05 5.95 -5.22
CA ASN A 82 14.08 5.06 -6.38
C ASN A 82 15.45 5.12 -7.08
N ASN A 83 16.53 5.17 -6.30
CA ASN A 83 17.92 5.20 -6.78
C ASN A 83 18.45 3.86 -7.31
N ALA A 84 17.67 2.79 -7.16
CA ALA A 84 18.02 1.46 -7.60
C ALA A 84 17.22 1.08 -8.85
N THR A 85 17.82 0.24 -9.69
CA THR A 85 17.06 -0.43 -10.73
C THR A 85 16.14 -1.49 -10.10
N LYS A 86 14.93 -1.64 -10.66
CA LYS A 86 13.93 -2.65 -10.29
C LYS A 86 13.40 -2.56 -8.86
N GLY A 87 13.59 -1.43 -8.20
CA GLY A 87 13.07 -1.22 -6.87
C GLY A 87 13.60 0.05 -6.23
N GLY A 88 13.39 0.15 -4.93
CA GLY A 88 13.81 1.32 -4.16
C GLY A 88 13.51 1.15 -2.69
N GLN A 89 13.75 2.22 -1.94
CA GLN A 89 13.45 2.30 -0.51
C GLN A 89 12.26 3.23 -0.27
N VAL A 90 11.53 2.93 0.80
CA VAL A 90 10.48 3.76 1.34
C VAL A 90 10.87 4.09 2.77
N THR A 91 10.88 5.36 3.12
CA THR A 91 11.12 5.77 4.50
C THR A 91 10.05 6.74 4.94
N CYS A 92 9.54 6.59 6.16
CA CYS A 92 8.46 7.42 6.66
C CYS A 92 8.91 8.24 7.87
N TYR A 93 8.46 9.50 7.90
CA TYR A 93 8.84 10.52 8.88
C TYR A 93 7.61 11.26 9.38
N GLU A 94 7.72 11.91 10.54
CA GLU A 94 6.66 12.82 10.99
C GLU A 94 6.61 14.09 10.12
N SER A 95 7.78 14.62 9.77
CA SER A 95 7.92 15.78 8.89
C SER A 95 9.27 15.75 8.19
N MET A 96 9.40 16.48 7.08
CA MET A 96 10.66 16.64 6.35
C MET A 96 10.90 18.11 6.01
N THR A 97 12.17 18.53 5.99
CA THR A 97 12.60 19.88 5.61
C THR A 97 13.23 19.95 4.23
N ASP A 98 13.70 18.81 3.73
CA ASP A 98 14.14 18.61 2.35
C ASP A 98 13.95 17.12 1.97
N VAL A 99 14.45 16.71 0.79
CA VAL A 99 14.27 15.35 0.25
C VAL A 99 15.02 14.26 1.04
N ASP A 100 16.08 14.62 1.78
CA ASP A 100 16.95 13.69 2.52
C ASP A 100 16.98 13.93 4.04
N THR A 101 16.38 15.03 4.53
CA THR A 101 16.34 15.40 5.95
C THR A 101 14.93 15.32 6.52
N GLY A 102 14.71 14.31 7.36
CA GLY A 102 13.43 14.08 8.06
C GLY A 102 13.55 14.05 9.58
N VAL A 103 12.44 14.33 10.26
CA VAL A 103 12.29 14.32 11.72
C VAL A 103 11.45 13.11 12.14
N ALA A 104 11.88 12.44 13.21
CA ALA A 104 11.18 11.29 13.80
C ALA A 104 10.85 10.22 12.76
N GLN A 105 11.90 9.64 12.16
CA GLN A 105 11.76 8.45 11.32
C GLN A 105 11.07 7.34 12.12
N TRP A 106 10.07 6.70 11.52
CA TRP A 106 9.30 5.65 12.18
C TRP A 106 9.19 4.36 11.36
N SER A 107 9.56 4.36 10.08
CA SER A 107 9.72 3.11 9.34
C SER A 107 11.16 2.62 9.39
N ASP A 108 11.34 1.30 9.30
CA ASP A 108 12.65 0.69 9.11
C ASP A 108 13.22 1.07 7.73
N SER A 109 14.53 1.25 7.64
CA SER A 109 15.30 1.45 6.41
C SER A 109 15.29 0.24 5.45
N SER A 110 14.89 -0.94 5.93
CA SER A 110 14.62 -2.12 5.07
C SER A 110 13.31 -2.01 4.27
N ALA A 111 12.53 -0.94 4.52
CA ALA A 111 11.33 -0.67 3.77
C ALA A 111 11.60 -0.26 2.34
N GLY A 112 10.82 -0.81 1.41
CA GLY A 112 11.09 -0.66 -0.02
C GLY A 112 10.05 -1.30 -0.91
N PHE A 113 10.22 -1.08 -2.21
CA PHE A 113 9.38 -1.67 -3.26
C PHE A 113 10.28 -2.39 -4.26
N VAL A 114 9.68 -3.35 -4.97
CA VAL A 114 10.30 -4.06 -6.07
C VAL A 114 9.36 -3.98 -7.26
N HIS A 115 9.93 -3.76 -8.43
CA HIS A 115 9.24 -3.90 -9.71
C HIS A 115 10.16 -4.61 -10.69
N ASN A 116 9.60 -5.49 -11.51
CA ASN A 116 10.35 -6.09 -12.62
C ASN A 116 11.63 -6.89 -12.26
N ALA A 117 11.48 -7.96 -11.48
CA ALA A 117 12.63 -8.73 -11.02
C ALA A 117 13.46 -9.44 -12.12
N THR A 118 12.92 -9.80 -13.30
CA THR A 118 13.60 -10.75 -14.21
C THR A 118 13.76 -10.34 -15.70
N ASN A 119 13.70 -9.04 -16.04
CA ASN A 119 13.95 -8.50 -17.41
C ASN A 119 12.91 -8.93 -18.47
N VAL A 120 11.62 -8.95 -18.13
CA VAL A 120 10.57 -9.46 -19.02
C VAL A 120 9.53 -8.38 -19.28
N THR A 121 8.83 -8.49 -20.42
CA THR A 121 8.00 -7.44 -21.04
C THR A 121 6.93 -6.86 -20.11
N SER A 122 6.94 -5.52 -20.03
CA SER A 122 5.95 -4.58 -19.50
C SER A 122 5.36 -4.94 -18.13
N VAL A 123 5.83 -4.25 -17.10
CA VAL A 123 5.19 -4.29 -15.78
C VAL A 123 3.99 -3.35 -15.77
N THR A 124 2.79 -3.92 -15.69
CA THR A 124 1.59 -3.14 -15.43
C THR A 124 1.55 -2.71 -13.96
N TRP A 125 0.96 -1.55 -13.72
CA TRP A 125 0.68 -1.08 -12.37
C TRP A 125 -0.76 -0.58 -12.25
N ARG A 126 -1.27 -0.63 -11.01
CA ARG A 126 -2.54 -0.05 -10.59
C ARG A 126 -2.34 0.66 -9.26
N MET A 127 -2.98 1.79 -9.08
CA MET A 127 -2.94 2.54 -7.84
C MET A 127 -4.34 2.98 -7.47
N TYR A 128 -4.71 2.77 -6.22
CA TYR A 128 -5.99 3.19 -5.67
C TYR A 128 -5.70 4.17 -4.54
N VAL A 129 -6.32 5.34 -4.61
CA VAL A 129 -5.99 6.48 -3.76
C VAL A 129 -7.25 7.03 -3.12
N THR A 130 -7.16 7.36 -1.85
CA THR A 130 -8.10 8.23 -1.13
C THR A 130 -7.33 9.45 -0.63
N PRO A 131 -8.00 10.50 -0.14
CA PRO A 131 -7.32 11.69 0.39
C PRO A 131 -6.33 11.43 1.53
N VAL A 132 -6.38 10.28 2.21
CA VAL A 132 -5.58 9.97 3.42
C VAL A 132 -4.74 8.70 3.30
N SER A 133 -4.95 7.87 2.28
CA SER A 133 -4.16 6.64 2.06
C SER A 133 -4.19 6.18 0.61
N PHE A 134 -3.20 5.38 0.22
CA PHE A 134 -3.15 4.74 -1.08
C PHE A 134 -2.55 3.34 -1.04
N VAL A 135 -2.84 2.55 -2.07
CA VAL A 135 -2.13 1.32 -2.40
C VAL A 135 -1.63 1.38 -3.84
N LEU A 136 -0.34 1.14 -4.04
CA LEU A 136 0.28 0.92 -5.34
C LEU A 136 0.51 -0.58 -5.51
N MET A 137 0.01 -1.13 -6.61
CA MET A 137 0.20 -2.50 -7.03
C MET A 137 1.03 -2.50 -8.31
N THR A 138 2.21 -3.08 -8.29
CA THR A 138 3.01 -3.38 -9.47
C THR A 138 2.96 -4.88 -9.74
N ASN A 139 3.43 -5.31 -10.91
CA ASN A 139 3.69 -6.72 -11.16
C ASN A 139 5.20 -6.99 -11.13
N ALA A 140 5.62 -8.06 -10.44
CA ALA A 140 6.97 -8.58 -10.52
C ALA A 140 6.93 -9.98 -11.12
N GLN A 141 7.73 -10.21 -12.16
CA GLN A 141 7.90 -11.56 -12.68
C GLN A 141 9.02 -12.28 -11.92
N ILE A 142 8.71 -13.46 -11.36
CA ILE A 142 9.66 -14.26 -10.61
C ILE A 142 9.49 -15.74 -10.96
N PHE A 143 10.59 -16.44 -11.23
CA PHE A 143 10.59 -17.84 -11.68
C PHE A 143 9.59 -18.09 -12.84
N GLY A 144 9.50 -17.14 -13.79
CA GLY A 144 8.59 -17.25 -14.94
C GLY A 144 7.11 -16.93 -14.67
N ASN A 145 6.73 -16.52 -13.46
CA ASN A 145 5.36 -16.21 -13.07
C ASN A 145 5.20 -14.74 -12.69
N ASN A 146 4.09 -14.12 -13.09
CA ASN A 146 3.76 -12.75 -12.73
C ASN A 146 3.04 -12.70 -11.38
N TYR A 147 3.58 -11.90 -10.46
CA TYR A 147 3.01 -11.71 -9.14
C TYR A 147 2.71 -10.23 -8.91
N PRO A 148 1.51 -9.90 -8.44
CA PRO A 148 1.27 -8.57 -7.92
C PRO A 148 2.13 -8.36 -6.67
N VAL A 149 2.78 -7.21 -6.61
CA VAL A 149 3.57 -6.72 -5.49
C VAL A 149 3.00 -5.38 -5.11
N GLY A 150 2.62 -5.25 -3.84
CA GLY A 150 1.93 -4.08 -3.40
C GLY A 150 2.68 -3.30 -2.32
N PHE A 151 2.42 -2.01 -2.31
CA PHE A 151 2.93 -1.03 -1.37
C PHE A 151 1.75 -0.18 -0.90
N TRP A 152 1.58 -0.05 0.42
CA TRP A 152 0.50 0.75 1.01
C TRP A 152 1.08 1.77 1.98
N PHE A 153 0.52 2.97 1.97
CA PHE A 153 0.84 4.04 2.90
C PHE A 153 -0.41 4.88 3.20
N GLY A 154 -0.56 5.28 4.45
CA GLY A 154 -1.52 6.30 4.86
C GLY A 154 -2.21 5.99 6.18
N ASP A 155 -3.33 6.66 6.44
CA ASP A 155 -4.05 6.55 7.69
C ASP A 155 -5.10 5.44 7.70
N MET A 156 -5.27 4.84 8.88
CA MET A 156 -6.19 3.73 9.17
C MET A 156 -7.28 4.15 10.16
N LEU A 157 -8.37 3.38 10.22
CA LEU A 157 -9.35 3.49 11.31
C LEU A 157 -8.76 2.94 12.61
N SER A 158 -9.00 3.60 13.74
CA SER A 158 -8.57 3.13 15.06
C SER A 158 -9.76 2.89 15.99
N THR A 159 -9.67 1.86 16.84
CA THR A 159 -10.58 1.68 17.98
C THR A 159 -10.32 2.68 19.11
N LYS A 160 -9.19 3.39 19.08
CA LYS A 160 -8.83 4.39 20.08
C LYS A 160 -9.25 5.77 19.62
N GLU A 161 -9.94 6.49 20.50
CA GLU A 161 -10.22 7.90 20.30
C GLU A 161 -8.92 8.69 20.25
N SER A 162 -8.87 9.70 19.38
CA SER A 162 -7.73 10.61 19.23
C SER A 162 -6.39 9.92 18.92
N ASP A 163 -6.41 8.77 18.28
CA ASP A 163 -5.20 8.09 17.79
C ASP A 163 -4.53 8.93 16.70
N ASN A 164 -3.44 9.61 17.08
CA ASN A 164 -2.63 10.46 16.22
C ASN A 164 -1.47 9.69 15.54
N GLY A 165 -1.40 8.37 15.77
CA GLY A 165 -0.38 7.48 15.26
C GLY A 165 -0.88 6.52 14.19
N ASN A 166 -2.16 6.62 13.79
CA ASN A 166 -2.88 5.66 12.96
C ASN A 166 -2.40 5.59 11.49
N CYS A 167 -1.29 6.23 11.15
CA CYS A 167 -0.62 6.06 9.88
C CYS A 167 0.22 4.78 9.87
N CYS A 168 0.23 4.07 8.75
CA CYS A 168 1.07 2.91 8.59
C CYS A 168 1.72 2.88 7.21
N VAL A 169 2.80 2.12 7.12
CA VAL A 169 3.40 1.69 5.87
C VAL A 169 3.45 0.17 5.84
N MET A 170 3.12 -0.43 4.69
CA MET A 170 3.26 -1.85 4.46
C MET A 170 3.86 -2.11 3.11
N HIS A 171 4.82 -3.02 3.06
CA HIS A 171 5.60 -3.24 1.86
C HIS A 171 6.26 -4.64 1.89
N PRO A 172 6.68 -5.17 0.72
CA PRO A 172 7.51 -6.37 0.67
C PRO A 172 8.90 -6.11 1.29
N VAL A 173 9.50 -7.13 1.89
CA VAL A 173 10.88 -7.03 2.37
C VAL A 173 11.85 -6.96 1.19
N LYS A 174 12.84 -6.07 1.24
CA LYS A 174 14.02 -6.11 0.36
C LYS A 174 15.08 -7.07 0.94
N THR A 175 15.13 -8.33 0.50
CA THR A 175 16.24 -9.24 0.86
C THR A 175 17.26 -9.36 -0.27
N GLY A 176 18.37 -8.61 -0.16
CA GLY A 176 19.57 -8.76 -1.00
C GLY A 176 19.62 -7.88 -2.25
N GLN A 177 20.83 -7.45 -2.65
CA GLN A 177 21.08 -6.92 -3.99
C GLN A 177 21.03 -8.08 -4.98
N GLY A 178 19.97 -8.15 -5.75
CA GLY A 178 19.73 -9.24 -6.69
C GLY A 178 18.26 -9.59 -6.64
N ALA A 179 17.61 -9.52 -7.78
CA ALA A 179 16.17 -9.63 -7.97
C ALA A 179 15.59 -11.04 -7.72
N THR A 180 16.14 -11.75 -6.75
CA THR A 180 15.79 -13.12 -6.40
C THR A 180 15.97 -13.26 -4.90
N GLN A 181 14.92 -13.00 -4.11
CA GLN A 181 14.59 -13.77 -2.91
C GLN A 181 13.28 -13.27 -2.27
N THR A 182 12.31 -14.20 -2.16
CA THR A 182 11.15 -14.22 -1.25
C THR A 182 10.33 -12.93 -1.07
N HIS A 183 9.30 -12.78 -1.89
CA HIS A 183 8.28 -11.75 -1.82
C HIS A 183 7.08 -12.31 -1.06
N GLY A 184 6.72 -11.62 0.01
CA GLY A 184 5.54 -11.93 0.79
C GLY A 184 4.35 -11.17 0.28
N GLY A 185 3.17 -11.80 0.32
CA GLY A 185 1.95 -11.01 0.35
C GLY A 185 1.96 -10.05 1.53
N PHE A 186 1.21 -8.94 1.42
CA PHE A 186 1.11 -7.89 2.43
C PHE A 186 0.88 -8.39 3.87
N LEU A 187 0.27 -9.56 4.04
CA LEU A 187 -0.07 -10.16 5.34
C LEU A 187 0.87 -11.29 5.79
N THR A 188 1.90 -11.62 5.01
CA THR A 188 2.82 -12.70 5.36
C THR A 188 3.93 -12.18 6.27
N ASN A 189 4.02 -12.72 7.49
CA ASN A 189 4.97 -12.24 8.49
C ASN A 189 6.46 -12.43 8.10
N SER A 190 6.77 -13.37 7.22
CA SER A 190 8.15 -13.70 6.87
C SER A 190 8.76 -12.79 5.81
N TYR A 191 7.93 -12.12 4.99
CA TYR A 191 8.39 -11.47 3.76
C TYR A 191 7.69 -10.14 3.45
N SER A 192 6.96 -9.58 4.43
CA SER A 192 6.48 -8.20 4.44
C SER A 192 6.99 -7.50 5.69
N LYS A 193 7.33 -6.20 5.61
CA LYS A 193 7.42 -5.37 6.82
C LYS A 193 6.30 -4.35 6.82
N LYS A 194 6.06 -3.88 8.02
CA LYS A 194 4.94 -3.04 8.40
C LYS A 194 5.36 -2.22 9.59
N ALA A 195 5.06 -0.94 9.55
CA ALA A 195 5.28 -0.05 10.68
C ALA A 195 4.07 0.85 10.84
N ILE A 196 3.65 1.04 12.08
CA ILE A 196 2.72 2.10 12.47
C ILE A 196 3.56 3.26 13.01
N ALA A 197 3.21 4.48 12.63
CA ALA A 197 3.97 5.65 12.99
C ALA A 197 4.11 5.83 14.51
N LYS A 198 3.00 5.72 15.25
CA LYS A 198 3.00 5.78 16.72
C LYS A 198 2.05 4.75 17.32
N ASN A 199 2.36 4.33 18.54
CA ASN A 199 1.36 3.67 19.35
C ASN A 199 0.19 4.61 19.69
N HIS A 200 -0.94 4.02 20.06
CA HIS A 200 -2.20 4.75 20.25
C HIS A 200 -2.17 5.84 21.34
N ASN A 201 -1.22 5.76 22.28
CA ASN A 201 -1.00 6.74 23.35
C ASN A 201 0.25 7.61 23.12
N SER A 202 0.84 7.55 21.92
CA SER A 202 2.00 8.35 21.48
C SER A 202 3.28 8.22 22.30
N THR A 203 3.44 7.17 23.12
CA THR A 203 4.66 6.93 23.92
C THR A 203 5.78 6.21 23.16
N SER A 204 5.51 5.69 21.96
CA SER A 204 6.47 4.92 21.17
C SER A 204 6.21 5.10 19.68
N THR A 205 7.28 5.15 18.89
CA THR A 205 7.22 5.34 17.43
C THR A 205 7.70 4.09 16.71
N GLY A 206 7.28 3.94 15.46
CA GLY A 206 7.75 2.85 14.59
C GLY A 206 7.42 1.47 15.12
N ILE A 207 6.15 1.28 15.50
CA ILE A 207 5.66 0.01 16.03
C ILE A 207 5.56 -0.99 14.88
N GLU A 208 6.21 -2.15 14.98
CA GLU A 208 5.87 -3.30 14.14
C GLU A 208 4.61 -3.96 14.70
N PRO A 209 3.46 -3.85 14.02
CA PRO A 209 2.24 -4.40 14.57
C PRO A 209 2.09 -5.89 14.28
N ARG A 210 1.12 -6.53 14.92
CA ARG A 210 0.66 -7.87 14.53
C ARG A 210 -0.53 -7.76 13.60
N ILE A 211 -0.57 -8.62 12.59
CA ILE A 211 -1.73 -8.76 11.69
C ILE A 211 -2.60 -9.89 12.22
N TYR A 212 -3.87 -9.59 12.41
CA TYR A 212 -4.89 -10.58 12.74
C TYR A 212 -5.97 -10.57 11.65
N GLY A 213 -6.18 -11.71 11.01
CA GLY A 213 -7.42 -11.98 10.30
C GLY A 213 -8.46 -12.45 11.31
N GLY A 214 -9.60 -11.74 11.42
CA GLY A 214 -10.78 -12.29 12.10
C GLY A 214 -10.98 -12.00 13.59
N PHE A 215 -10.61 -10.82 14.12
CA PHE A 215 -10.81 -10.50 15.55
C PHE A 215 -12.28 -10.35 16.00
N LEU A 216 -13.30 -10.68 15.19
CA LEU A 216 -14.71 -10.57 15.59
C LEU A 216 -15.65 -11.67 15.08
N ASN A 217 -15.15 -12.77 14.48
CA ASN A 217 -16.01 -13.72 13.74
C ASN A 217 -16.94 -13.03 12.71
N LEU A 218 -16.62 -11.80 12.28
CA LEU A 218 -17.35 -11.08 11.25
C LEU A 218 -16.92 -11.63 9.89
N THR A 219 -17.55 -12.74 9.52
CA THR A 219 -17.43 -13.33 8.19
C THR A 219 -18.35 -12.61 7.23
N THR A 220 -17.79 -12.04 6.17
CA THR A 220 -18.57 -11.79 4.96
C THR A 220 -18.61 -13.11 4.19
N THR A 221 -19.63 -13.92 4.48
CA THR A 221 -19.80 -15.20 3.80
C THR A 221 -20.06 -14.98 2.32
N ASP A 222 -19.46 -15.82 1.48
CA ASP A 222 -19.64 -15.81 0.03
C ASP A 222 -19.35 -14.44 -0.63
N ILE A 223 -18.29 -13.75 -0.17
CA ILE A 223 -17.78 -12.56 -0.87
C ILE A 223 -17.29 -12.91 -2.29
N TYR A 224 -17.01 -14.17 -2.58
CA TYR A 224 -16.75 -14.69 -3.92
C TYR A 224 -17.08 -16.20 -3.86
N PRO A 225 -17.43 -16.88 -4.98
CA PRO A 225 -17.89 -18.26 -4.91
C PRO A 225 -16.95 -19.20 -4.13
N GLY A 226 -17.37 -19.61 -2.92
CA GLY A 226 -16.58 -20.45 -2.01
C GLY A 226 -15.50 -19.72 -1.20
N HIS A 227 -15.54 -18.39 -1.13
CA HIS A 227 -14.62 -17.55 -0.36
C HIS A 227 -15.39 -16.81 0.75
N ASN A 228 -14.96 -17.02 1.99
CA ASN A 228 -15.41 -16.19 3.11
C ASN A 228 -14.39 -15.07 3.31
N GLY A 229 -14.85 -13.83 3.23
CA GLY A 229 -14.03 -12.65 3.41
C GLY A 229 -13.93 -12.23 4.87
N TYR A 230 -12.72 -11.94 5.32
CA TYR A 230 -12.40 -11.44 6.65
C TYR A 230 -11.73 -10.08 6.54
N PRO A 231 -12.21 -9.04 7.26
CA PRO A 231 -11.49 -7.79 7.36
C PRO A 231 -10.11 -8.00 8.00
N VAL A 232 -9.13 -7.26 7.52
CA VAL A 232 -7.76 -7.30 8.05
C VAL A 232 -7.60 -6.27 9.15
N TYR A 233 -7.15 -6.72 10.30
CA TYR A 233 -6.82 -5.86 11.43
C TYR A 233 -5.32 -5.85 11.69
N ILE A 234 -4.86 -4.68 12.08
CA ILE A 234 -3.54 -4.46 12.63
C ILE A 234 -3.71 -4.15 14.11
N CYS A 235 -2.98 -4.83 14.99
CA CYS A 235 -2.96 -4.49 16.39
C CYS A 235 -1.53 -4.24 16.90
N GLU A 236 -1.42 -3.21 17.73
CA GLU A 236 -0.23 -2.95 18.54
C GLU A 236 -0.24 -3.83 19.81
N SER A 237 -1.43 -4.02 20.38
CA SER A 237 -1.71 -4.85 21.55
C SER A 237 -3.15 -5.35 21.48
N ASN A 238 -3.55 -6.27 22.37
CA ASN A 238 -4.91 -6.83 22.41
C ASN A 238 -6.03 -5.76 22.50
N ASN A 239 -5.72 -4.55 22.97
CA ASN A 239 -6.71 -3.49 23.21
C ASN A 239 -6.57 -2.29 22.26
N ALA A 240 -5.59 -2.27 21.36
CA ALA A 240 -5.35 -1.18 20.40
C ALA A 240 -5.35 -1.74 18.98
N VAL A 241 -6.54 -1.76 18.39
CA VAL A 241 -6.81 -2.37 17.08
C VAL A 241 -7.07 -1.25 16.07
N ARG A 242 -6.44 -1.38 14.92
CA ARG A 242 -6.64 -0.53 13.76
C ARG A 242 -7.15 -1.39 12.61
N LEU A 243 -8.19 -0.93 11.93
CA LEU A 243 -8.70 -1.60 10.73
C LEU A 243 -7.89 -1.09 9.54
N LEU A 244 -7.39 -2.01 8.72
CA LEU A 244 -6.75 -1.67 7.46
C LEU A 244 -7.81 -1.51 6.36
N PRO A 245 -8.23 -0.28 5.99
CA PRO A 245 -8.77 -0.09 4.67
C PRO A 245 -7.63 -0.34 3.67
N PRO A 246 -7.85 -1.10 2.59
CA PRO A 246 -9.14 -1.61 2.08
C PRO A 246 -9.30 -3.14 2.16
N TRP A 247 -8.61 -3.86 3.04
CA TRP A 247 -8.42 -5.30 2.81
C TRP A 247 -9.47 -6.19 3.44
N THR A 248 -10.11 -6.97 2.57
CA THR A 248 -10.77 -8.22 2.96
C THR A 248 -9.94 -9.39 2.43
N VAL A 249 -9.68 -10.38 3.26
CA VAL A 249 -8.89 -11.57 2.92
C VAL A 249 -9.76 -12.82 2.96
N SER A 250 -9.62 -13.70 1.97
CA SER A 250 -10.31 -14.99 1.93
C SER A 250 -9.71 -15.97 2.94
N ASN A 251 -10.52 -16.85 3.52
CA ASN A 251 -10.01 -18.08 4.17
C ASN A 251 -9.38 -19.07 3.19
N LYS A 252 -9.71 -18.96 1.89
CA LYS A 252 -9.24 -19.84 0.85
C LYS A 252 -7.96 -19.30 0.21
N LYS A 253 -7.01 -20.21 -0.04
CA LYS A 253 -5.77 -19.92 -0.77
C LYS A 253 -5.89 -20.39 -2.20
N GLU A 254 -5.61 -19.53 -3.16
CA GLU A 254 -5.73 -19.82 -4.59
C GLU A 254 -4.73 -19.03 -5.43
N SER A 255 -4.42 -19.57 -6.60
CA SER A 255 -3.71 -18.85 -7.65
C SER A 255 -4.72 -18.14 -8.55
N ILE A 256 -4.79 -16.81 -8.46
CA ILE A 256 -5.71 -16.00 -9.27
C ILE A 256 -4.96 -14.86 -9.97
N ASN A 257 -5.40 -14.52 -11.18
CA ASN A 257 -4.91 -13.32 -11.85
C ASN A 257 -5.61 -12.09 -11.29
N ALA A 258 -4.84 -11.04 -11.01
CA ALA A 258 -5.38 -9.76 -10.55
C ALA A 258 -6.41 -9.22 -11.56
N SER A 259 -7.65 -9.03 -11.12
CA SER A 259 -8.75 -8.55 -11.95
C SER A 259 -9.72 -7.71 -11.15
N GLU A 260 -10.29 -6.68 -11.77
CA GLU A 260 -11.42 -5.94 -11.19
C GLU A 260 -12.71 -6.72 -11.45
N GLN A 261 -13.51 -6.91 -10.39
CA GLN A 261 -14.75 -7.66 -10.44
C GLN A 261 -15.82 -6.95 -9.61
N VAL A 262 -17.05 -6.99 -10.09
CA VAL A 262 -18.22 -6.54 -9.33
C VAL A 262 -18.75 -7.71 -8.53
N ILE A 263 -18.75 -7.60 -7.22
CA ILE A 263 -19.23 -8.62 -6.31
C ILE A 263 -20.25 -8.00 -5.36
N ASN A 264 -21.45 -8.58 -5.30
CA ASN A 264 -22.55 -8.10 -4.47
C ASN A 264 -22.83 -6.59 -4.66
N GLY A 265 -22.72 -6.12 -5.91
CA GLY A 265 -22.96 -4.71 -6.29
C GLY A 265 -21.80 -3.75 -6.00
N ARG A 266 -20.66 -4.25 -5.52
CA ARG A 266 -19.46 -3.44 -5.22
C ARG A 266 -18.27 -3.87 -6.05
N SER A 267 -17.47 -2.92 -6.51
CA SER A 267 -16.29 -3.19 -7.32
C SER A 267 -15.08 -3.48 -6.44
N TYR A 268 -14.38 -4.57 -6.74
CA TYR A 268 -13.17 -5.02 -6.04
C TYR A 268 -12.05 -5.33 -7.03
N LEU A 269 -10.82 -4.96 -6.70
CA LEU A 269 -9.65 -5.67 -7.21
C LEU A 269 -9.54 -6.99 -6.44
N VAL A 270 -9.71 -8.09 -7.17
CA VAL A 270 -9.55 -9.46 -6.69
C VAL A 270 -8.15 -9.92 -7.09
N THR A 271 -7.29 -10.17 -6.11
CA THR A 271 -5.87 -10.48 -6.35
C THR A 271 -5.33 -11.36 -5.24
N ASN A 272 -4.38 -12.24 -5.51
CA ASN A 272 -3.53 -12.80 -4.45
C ASN A 272 -2.24 -11.97 -4.38
N ASN A 273 -1.33 -12.24 -3.44
CA ASN A 273 0.01 -11.63 -3.44
C ASN A 273 1.02 -12.69 -2.95
N GLY A 274 2.12 -12.87 -3.68
CA GLY A 274 3.18 -13.81 -3.32
C GLY A 274 3.22 -15.09 -4.17
N PHE A 275 4.16 -15.99 -3.84
CA PHE A 275 4.41 -17.22 -4.58
C PHE A 275 3.35 -18.29 -4.27
N SER A 276 2.81 -18.96 -5.30
CA SER A 276 1.86 -20.08 -5.19
C SER A 276 0.45 -19.71 -4.67
N ALA A 277 -0.33 -20.71 -4.25
CA ALA A 277 -1.67 -20.50 -3.68
C ALA A 277 -1.56 -19.71 -2.37
N GLU A 278 -1.82 -18.41 -2.48
CA GLU A 278 -1.81 -17.43 -1.40
C GLU A 278 -3.23 -17.02 -1.06
N TYR A 279 -3.40 -16.34 0.07
CA TYR A 279 -4.71 -15.80 0.41
C TYR A 279 -5.18 -14.81 -0.67
N VAL A 280 -6.45 -14.92 -1.04
CA VAL A 280 -7.08 -13.98 -1.98
C VAL A 280 -7.51 -12.73 -1.23
N TYR A 281 -7.11 -11.58 -1.76
CA TYR A 281 -7.46 -10.25 -1.30
C TYR A 281 -8.57 -9.66 -2.18
N PHE A 282 -9.51 -8.99 -1.52
CA PHE A 282 -10.54 -8.18 -2.12
C PHE A 282 -10.31 -6.74 -1.65
N ILE A 283 -9.89 -5.89 -2.58
CA ILE A 283 -9.63 -4.47 -2.36
C ILE A 283 -10.77 -3.69 -3.02
N PRO A 284 -11.71 -3.09 -2.28
CA PRO A 284 -12.67 -2.15 -2.83
C PRO A 284 -12.00 -1.07 -3.67
N VAL A 285 -12.55 -0.83 -4.85
CA VAL A 285 -12.06 0.20 -5.79
C VAL A 285 -13.06 1.35 -5.97
N ASP A 286 -14.14 1.35 -5.18
CA ASP A 286 -15.21 2.35 -5.20
C ASP A 286 -15.07 3.37 -4.07
N TYR A 287 -14.95 2.90 -2.83
CA TYR A 287 -14.74 3.73 -1.64
C TYR A 287 -14.08 2.92 -0.53
N TRP A 288 -13.35 3.61 0.35
CA TRP A 288 -12.80 3.04 1.59
C TRP A 288 -13.52 3.62 2.80
N LEU A 289 -13.70 2.79 3.83
CA LEU A 289 -14.16 3.24 5.14
C LEU A 289 -12.91 3.60 5.95
N ILE A 290 -12.72 4.89 6.24
CA ILE A 290 -11.56 5.44 6.97
C ILE A 290 -12.00 6.36 8.11
#